data_AF-U2DJ37-F1
#
_entry.id   AF-U2DJ37-F1
#
_cell.length_a   1.000
_cell.length_b   1.000
_cell.length_c   1.000
_cell.angle_alpha   90.00
_cell.angle_beta   90.00
_cell.angle_gamma   90.00
#
_symmetry.space_group_name_H-M   'P 1'
#
loop_
_entity.id
_entity.type
_entity.pdbx_description
1 polymer ?
#
loop_
_entity_poly.entity_id
_entity_poly.type
_entity_poly.pdbx_seq_one_letter_code
_entity_poly.pdbx_strand_id
1 'polypeptide(L)'
;MILTQKAKEIIETARSRQKETGADSTGYIFSMDGKPLPQYAVAYRFRKYRKEYGTTVKSSHKVRKTYISTLLDAHVNINTVRELVGHSDERTPLKNYCFDRNTEAEKRKKVEKALA
;
A
#
# COMPACT_ATOMS: atom_id res chain seq x y z
N MET A 1 -10.50 -9.82 3.43
CA MET A 1 -9.33 -9.00 2.99
C MET A 1 -9.44 -8.77 1.49
N ILE A 2 -9.44 -7.52 1.03
CA ILE A 2 -9.52 -7.19 -0.40
C ILE A 2 -8.11 -7.14 -0.97
N LEU A 3 -7.84 -7.93 -2.03
CA LEU A 3 -6.58 -7.91 -2.78
C LEU A 3 -6.86 -7.54 -4.23
N THR A 4 -6.07 -6.62 -4.77
CA THR A 4 -6.09 -6.31 -6.21
C THR A 4 -5.59 -7.51 -7.01
N GLN A 5 -5.93 -7.56 -8.30
CA GLN A 5 -5.44 -8.62 -9.19
C GLN A 5 -3.90 -8.67 -9.18
N LYS A 6 -3.24 -7.51 -9.21
CA LYS A 6 -1.79 -7.44 -9.16
C LYS A 6 -1.20 -7.99 -7.87
N ALA A 7 -1.85 -7.76 -6.73
CA ALA A 7 -1.40 -8.31 -5.45
C ALA A 7 -1.50 -9.84 -5.43
N LYS A 8 -2.57 -10.40 -6.02
CA LYS A 8 -2.74 -11.86 -6.18
C LYS A 8 -1.63 -12.43 -7.06
N GLU A 9 -1.33 -11.82 -8.21
CA GLU A 9 -0.23 -12.24 -9.09
C GLU A 9 1.13 -12.27 -8.37
N ILE A 10 1.42 -11.26 -7.53
CA ILE A 10 2.66 -11.20 -6.74
C ILE A 10 2.73 -12.36 -5.74
N ILE A 11 1.62 -12.67 -5.07
CA ILE A 11 1.54 -13.80 -4.13
C ILE A 11 1.78 -15.12 -4.87
N GLU A 12 1.15 -15.32 -6.03
CA GLU A 12 1.35 -16.54 -6.82
C GLU A 12 2.79 -16.67 -7.35
N THR A 13 3.41 -15.56 -7.72
CA THR A 13 4.83 -15.53 -8.10
C THR A 13 5.71 -15.97 -6.93
N ALA A 14 5.45 -15.46 -5.72
CA ALA A 14 6.20 -15.85 -4.52
C ALA A 14 6.00 -17.34 -4.21
N ARG A 15 4.77 -17.86 -4.25
CA ARG A 15 4.46 -19.28 -4.03
C ARG A 15 5.11 -20.19 -5.07
N SER A 16 5.11 -19.79 -6.34
CA SER A 16 5.77 -20.55 -7.41
C SER A 16 7.27 -20.65 -7.16
N ARG A 17 7.88 -19.53 -6.75
CA ARG A 17 9.31 -19.50 -6.40
C ARG A 17 9.63 -20.38 -5.18
N GLN A 18 8.75 -20.45 -4.20
CA GLN A 18 8.93 -21.35 -3.05
C GLN A 18 8.97 -22.81 -3.47
N LYS A 19 8.07 -23.22 -4.38
CA LYS A 19 8.05 -24.59 -4.91
C LYS A 19 9.36 -24.92 -5.63
N GLU A 20 9.86 -23.99 -6.45
CA GLU A 20 11.14 -24.16 -7.17
C GLU A 20 12.33 -24.36 -6.23
N THR A 21 12.34 -23.72 -5.07
CA THR A 21 13.47 -23.81 -4.13
C THR A 21 13.27 -24.85 -3.03
N GLY A 22 12.18 -25.63 -3.08
CA GLY A 22 11.85 -26.62 -2.05
C GLY A 22 11.49 -26.00 -0.70
N ALA A 23 11.12 -24.72 -0.67
CA ALA A 23 10.69 -24.04 0.55
C ALA A 23 9.28 -24.47 0.95
N ASP A 24 9.00 -24.52 2.25
CA ASP A 24 7.67 -24.81 2.76
C ASP A 24 6.66 -23.74 2.32
N SER A 25 5.69 -24.16 1.50
CA SER A 25 4.63 -23.31 0.96
C SER A 25 3.41 -23.16 1.88
N THR A 26 3.41 -23.86 3.03
CA THR A 26 2.35 -23.79 4.05
C THR A 26 2.63 -22.76 5.13
N GLY A 27 3.90 -22.35 5.29
CA GLY A 27 4.33 -21.29 6.20
C GLY A 27 4.22 -19.87 5.62
N TYR A 28 5.30 -19.10 5.71
CA TYR A 28 5.33 -17.71 5.26
C TYR A 28 5.24 -17.60 3.74
N ILE A 29 4.45 -16.65 3.22
CA ILE A 29 4.32 -16.41 1.76
C ILE A 29 5.65 -15.89 1.16
N PHE A 30 6.33 -14.98 1.87
CA PHE A 30 7.61 -14.43 1.43
C PHE A 30 8.74 -15.09 2.20
N SER A 31 9.20 -16.25 1.70
CA SER A 31 10.26 -17.05 2.30
C SER A 31 10.96 -17.90 1.24
N MET A 32 12.23 -18.24 1.46
CA MET A 32 13.01 -19.14 0.60
C MET A 32 13.53 -20.38 1.35
N ASP A 33 13.46 -20.36 2.69
CA ASP A 33 14.09 -21.32 3.61
C ASP A 33 13.20 -21.62 4.82
N GLY A 34 11.89 -21.35 4.71
CA GLY A 34 10.91 -21.47 5.80
C GLY A 34 10.94 -20.33 6.81
N LYS A 35 11.89 -19.38 6.73
CA LYS A 35 11.95 -18.18 7.58
C LYS A 35 11.31 -16.98 6.90
N PRO A 36 10.67 -16.06 7.64
CA PRO A 36 10.05 -14.89 7.03
C PRO A 36 11.10 -13.95 6.47
N LEU A 37 10.79 -13.32 5.33
CA LEU A 37 11.60 -12.24 4.79
C LEU A 37 11.75 -11.11 5.83
N PRO A 38 12.98 -10.76 6.25
CA PRO A 38 13.18 -9.73 7.25
C PRO A 38 12.73 -8.35 6.76
N GLN A 39 12.16 -7.54 7.65
CA GLN A 39 11.70 -6.19 7.32
C GLN A 39 12.80 -5.31 6.72
N TYR A 40 14.03 -5.40 7.26
CA TYR A 40 15.17 -4.63 6.75
C TYR A 40 15.56 -5.03 5.31
N ALA A 41 15.31 -6.29 4.90
CA ALA A 41 15.58 -6.75 3.56
C ALA A 41 14.63 -6.08 2.55
N VAL A 42 13.35 -5.93 2.90
CA VAL A 42 12.37 -5.16 2.11
C VAL A 42 12.81 -3.70 1.99
N ALA A 43 13.17 -3.07 3.11
CA ALA A 43 13.62 -1.67 3.11
C ALA A 43 14.93 -1.47 2.31
N TYR A 44 15.85 -2.43 2.37
CA TYR A 44 17.07 -2.44 1.57
C TYR A 44 16.74 -2.53 0.06
N ARG A 45 15.87 -3.46 -0.35
CA ARG A 45 15.47 -3.60 -1.77
C ARG A 45 14.78 -2.35 -2.29
N PHE A 46 13.92 -1.71 -1.51
CA PHE A 46 13.33 -0.41 -1.87
C PHE A 46 14.39 0.68 -2.10
N ARG A 47 15.42 0.75 -1.25
CA ARG A 47 16.53 1.70 -1.44
C ARG A 47 17.34 1.39 -2.69
N LYS A 48 17.69 0.11 -2.89
CA LYS A 48 18.48 -0.36 -4.03
C LYS A 48 17.80 0.00 -5.35
N TYR A 49 16.57 -0.49 -5.57
CA TYR A 49 15.88 -0.27 -6.84
C TYR A 49 15.61 1.21 -7.10
N ARG A 50 15.25 2.00 -6.08
CA ARG A 50 15.03 3.44 -6.28
C ARG A 50 16.30 4.20 -6.67
N LYS A 51 17.46 3.81 -6.14
CA LYS A 51 18.76 4.37 -6.56
C LYS A 51 19.01 4.07 -8.05
N GLU A 52 18.69 2.87 -8.49
CA GLU A 52 18.80 2.46 -9.90
C GLU A 52 17.84 3.25 -10.82
N TYR A 53 16.63 3.59 -10.35
CA TYR A 53 15.63 4.36 -11.11
C TYR A 53 15.68 5.89 -10.88
N GLY A 54 16.64 6.42 -10.13
CA GLY A 54 16.81 7.88 -9.92
C GLY A 54 15.68 8.56 -9.12
N THR A 55 14.95 7.85 -8.26
CA THR A 55 13.81 8.42 -7.50
C THR A 55 14.09 8.53 -6.00
N THR A 56 13.44 9.48 -5.31
CA THR A 56 13.60 9.64 -3.85
C THR A 56 13.19 8.37 -3.09
N VAL A 57 14.01 7.96 -2.12
CA VAL A 57 13.69 6.84 -1.22
C VAL A 57 12.42 7.15 -0.44
N LYS A 58 11.42 6.26 -0.53
CA LYS A 58 10.21 6.31 0.29
C LYS A 58 10.21 5.10 1.23
N SER A 59 10.03 5.35 2.52
CA SER A 59 9.88 4.30 3.53
C SER A 59 8.58 3.54 3.31
N SER A 60 8.45 2.34 3.89
CA SER A 60 7.19 1.56 3.86
C SER A 60 6.01 2.38 4.41
N HIS A 61 6.25 3.23 5.40
CA HIS A 61 5.25 4.16 5.91
C HIS A 61 4.78 5.17 4.86
N LYS A 62 5.69 5.73 4.03
CA LYS A 62 5.33 6.62 2.92
C LYS A 62 4.51 5.88 1.85
N VAL A 63 4.85 4.63 1.53
CA VAL A 63 4.05 3.79 0.62
C VAL A 63 2.63 3.59 1.15
N ARG A 64 2.50 3.28 2.45
CA ARG A 64 1.19 3.15 3.12
C ARG A 64 0.39 4.46 3.09
N LYS A 65 1.05 5.62 3.28
CA LYS A 65 0.39 6.93 3.13
C LYS A 65 -0.21 7.10 1.73
N THR A 66 0.58 6.80 0.70
CA THR A 66 0.13 6.88 -0.70
C THR A 66 -1.02 5.92 -0.99
N TYR A 67 -0.98 4.69 -0.46
CA TYR A 67 -2.08 3.74 -0.59
C TYR A 67 -3.39 4.32 -0.02
N ILE A 68 -3.35 4.85 1.21
CA ILE A 68 -4.53 5.46 1.86
C ILE A 68 -5.04 6.66 1.06
N SER A 69 -4.17 7.60 0.69
CA SER A 69 -4.59 8.80 -0.05
C SER A 69 -5.18 8.44 -1.41
N THR A 70 -4.65 7.41 -2.09
CA THR A 70 -5.17 6.95 -3.39
C THR A 70 -6.61 6.41 -3.26
N LEU A 71 -6.90 5.67 -2.18
CA LEU A 71 -8.27 5.18 -1.93
C LEU A 71 -9.24 6.33 -1.65
N LEU A 72 -8.81 7.33 -0.87
CA LEU A 72 -9.62 8.52 -0.56
C LEU A 72 -9.85 9.39 -1.80
N ASP A 73 -8.82 9.60 -2.62
CA ASP A 73 -8.91 10.33 -3.89
C ASP A 73 -9.90 9.63 -4.86
N ALA A 74 -10.00 8.30 -4.79
CA ALA A 74 -10.97 7.48 -5.51
C ALA A 74 -12.37 7.43 -4.86
N HIS A 75 -12.62 8.24 -3.83
CA HIS A 75 -13.89 8.32 -3.10
C HIS A 75 -14.33 6.99 -2.45
N VAL A 76 -13.38 6.11 -2.11
CA VAL A 76 -13.68 4.92 -1.28
C VAL A 76 -14.13 5.38 0.10
N ASN A 77 -15.20 4.77 0.61
CA ASN A 77 -15.75 5.12 1.93
C ASN A 77 -14.66 5.04 3.02
N ILE A 78 -14.60 6.06 3.86
CA ILE A 78 -13.54 6.18 4.87
C ILE A 78 -13.53 5.04 5.90
N ASN A 79 -14.70 4.46 6.22
CA ASN A 79 -14.78 3.30 7.11
C ASN A 79 -14.18 2.06 6.43
N THR A 80 -14.42 1.88 5.13
CA THR A 80 -13.78 0.82 4.34
C THR A 80 -12.26 1.01 4.30
N VAL A 81 -11.78 2.23 4.10
CA VAL A 81 -10.34 2.52 4.14
C VAL A 81 -9.75 2.20 5.52
N ARG A 82 -10.43 2.58 6.60
CA ARG A 82 -10.03 2.29 7.99
C ARG A 82 -9.89 0.79 8.26
N GLU A 83 -10.88 0.00 7.83
CA GLU A 83 -10.87 -1.46 7.94
C GLU A 83 -9.71 -2.07 7.14
N LEU A 84 -9.49 -1.63 5.90
CA LEU A 84 -8.41 -2.14 5.04
C LEU A 84 -7.02 -1.90 5.62
N VAL A 85 -6.81 -0.80 6.35
CA VAL A 85 -5.53 -0.52 7.00
C VAL A 85 -5.44 -1.02 8.43
N GLY A 86 -6.54 -1.53 9.01
CA GLY A 86 -6.56 -2.05 10.38
C GLY A 86 -6.27 -0.99 11.44
N HIS A 87 -6.81 0.22 11.27
CA HIS A 87 -6.74 1.25 12.32
C HIS A 87 -7.95 1.12 13.25
N SER A 88 -7.72 0.94 14.55
CA SER A 88 -8.76 0.86 15.58
C SER A 88 -9.43 2.22 15.85
N ASP A 89 -8.70 3.32 15.68
CA ASP A 89 -9.19 4.68 15.87
C ASP A 89 -9.21 5.45 14.53
N GLU A 90 -10.37 6.04 14.22
CA GLU A 90 -10.66 6.89 13.07
C GLU A 90 -9.84 8.20 13.04
N ARG A 91 -9.33 8.65 14.19
CA ARG A 91 -8.52 9.88 14.31
C ARG A 91 -7.17 9.77 13.60
N THR A 92 -6.64 8.56 13.41
CA THR A 92 -5.32 8.36 12.79
C THR A 92 -5.35 8.49 11.26
N PRO A 93 -6.30 7.86 10.50
CA PRO A 93 -6.53 8.13 9.08
C PRO A 93 -6.91 9.58 8.77
N LEU A 94 -7.90 10.13 9.49
CA LEU A 94 -8.49 11.44 9.18
C LEU A 94 -7.50 12.59 9.31
N LYS A 95 -6.73 12.63 10.40
CA LYS A 95 -5.82 13.76 10.68
C LYS A 95 -4.53 13.74 9.84
N ASN A 96 -4.08 12.56 9.42
CA ASN A 96 -2.74 12.39 8.84
C ASN A 96 -2.73 11.99 7.35
N TYR A 97 -3.89 11.71 6.77
CA TYR A 97 -3.98 11.16 5.41
C TYR A 97 -5.08 11.78 4.55
N CYS A 98 -6.10 12.42 5.13
CA CYS A 98 -7.10 13.21 4.41
C CYS A 98 -6.63 14.66 4.21
N PHE A 99 -5.45 14.87 3.62
CA PHE A 99 -5.08 16.20 3.17
C PHE A 99 -5.77 16.46 1.83
N ASP A 100 -6.49 17.57 1.72
CA ASP A 100 -7.02 17.98 0.43
C ASP A 100 -5.86 18.37 -0.49
N ARG A 101 -5.66 17.59 -1.55
CA ARG A 101 -4.58 17.77 -2.53
C ARG A 101 -5.03 18.59 -3.74
N ASN A 102 -6.30 18.98 -3.78
CA ASN A 102 -6.84 19.80 -4.85
C ASN A 102 -6.36 21.25 -4.67
N THR A 103 -6.12 21.93 -5.78
CA THR A 103 -6.01 23.39 -5.81
C THR A 103 -7.35 24.03 -5.42
N GLU A 104 -7.34 25.29 -4.97
CA GLU A 104 -8.58 26.01 -4.61
C GLU A 104 -9.62 26.02 -5.74
N ALA A 105 -9.16 26.14 -7.00
CA ALA A 105 -10.03 26.08 -8.17
C ALA A 105 -10.70 24.71 -8.34
N GLU A 106 -9.95 23.62 -8.14
CA GLU A 106 -10.47 22.25 -8.19
C GLU A 106 -11.45 21.96 -7.04
N LYS A 107 -11.18 22.50 -5.84
CA LYS A 107 -12.10 22.39 -4.69
C LYS A 107 -13.43 23.04 -5.01
N ARG A 108 -13.41 24.28 -5.50
CA ARG A 108 -14.62 25.03 -5.86
C ARG A 108 -15.47 24.27 -6.88
N LYS A 109 -14.83 23.77 -7.94
CA LYS A 109 -15.52 22.97 -8.98
C LYS A 109 -16.14 21.69 -8.42
N LYS A 110 -15.46 21.01 -7.49
CA LYS A 110 -16.00 19.82 -6.82
C LYS A 110 -17.20 20.13 -5.94
N VAL A 111 -17.15 21.22 -5.17
CA VAL A 111 -18.25 21.67 -4.32
C VAL A 111 -19.47 22.07 -5.17
N GLU A 112 -19.26 22.86 -6.22
CA GLU A 112 -20.33 23.25 -7.16
C GLU A 112 -20.97 22.02 -7.81
N LYS A 113 -20.16 21.04 -8.25
CA LYS A 113 -20.68 19.80 -8.84
C LYS A 113 -21.44 18.92 -7.84
N ALA A 114 -21.10 18.96 -6.56
CA ALA A 114 -21.72 18.13 -5.53
C ALA A 114 -23.04 18.70 -5.01
N LEU A 115 -23.26 20.00 -5.16
CA LEU A 115 -24.44 20.73 -4.66
C LEU A 115 -25.40 21.17 -5.78
N ALA A 116 -25.08 20.87 -7.04
CA ALA A 116 -25.94 21.08 -8.21
C ALA A 116 -26.76 19.82 -8.50
#